data_AF-A0A1G2YKI6-F1
#
_entry.id   AF-A0A1G2YKI6-F1
#
_cell.length_a   1.000
_cell.length_b   1.000
_cell.length_c   1.000
_cell.angle_alpha   90.00
_cell.angle_beta   90.00
_cell.angle_gamma   90.00
#
_symmetry.space_group_name_H-M   'P 1'
#
loop_
_entity.id
_entity.type
_entity.pdbx_description
1 polymer ?
#
loop_
_entity_poly.entity_id
_entity_poly.type
_entity_poly.pdbx_seq_one_letter_code
_entity_poly.pdbx_strand_id
1 'polypeptide(L)'
;MRRGVVITICGILLYAGGITRFATAYGSVYFDDGGNHIIGDAAYQNTNVYLDPYTANIPGTHAQVINGGVVNYLGAANNSTIEVDGGAINYGIQASGNSKIVVNGGTVGRIWADIHSLVAVNGGSIDTVNACGNGIAEIRGGAIFSAIHAWNSGKICLYGANFSIGGVELNYGDSLRLYGVIGGPNYGQLTGTITGTLLDGSVLNCQFFVPLSNPDGADIIVIPEPVASVLMVAGILLLRRKR
;
A
#
# COMPACT_ATOMS: atom_id res chain seq x y z
N MET A 1 17.85 -16.80 21.78
CA MET A 1 18.57 -17.28 20.57
C MET A 1 18.37 -16.25 19.48
N ARG A 2 19.42 -15.54 19.05
CA ARG A 2 19.35 -14.64 17.89
C ARG A 2 19.51 -15.50 16.62
N ARG A 3 18.43 -15.71 15.86
CA ARG A 3 18.53 -16.32 14.53
C ARG A 3 19.18 -15.29 13.61
N GLY A 4 20.25 -15.69 12.95
CA GLY A 4 21.03 -14.80 12.09
C GLY A 4 20.23 -14.38 10.86
N VAL A 5 20.40 -13.12 10.45
CA VAL A 5 19.94 -12.64 9.14
C VAL A 5 20.65 -13.47 8.07
N VAL A 6 19.90 -14.26 7.30
CA VAL A 6 20.44 -14.95 6.14
C VAL A 6 20.44 -13.97 4.99
N ILE A 7 21.58 -13.30 4.78
CA ILE A 7 21.79 -12.49 3.59
C ILE A 7 22.34 -13.42 2.51
N THR A 8 21.49 -13.82 1.55
CA THR A 8 21.97 -14.54 0.36
C THR A 8 22.50 -13.50 -0.63
N ILE A 9 23.79 -13.16 -0.49
CA ILE A 9 24.48 -12.29 -1.45
C ILE A 9 25.01 -13.15 -2.59
N CYS A 10 24.32 -13.19 -3.73
CA CYS A 10 24.92 -13.62 -4.99
C CYS A 10 25.74 -12.46 -5.57
N GLY A 11 26.94 -12.24 -5.04
CA GLY A 11 27.84 -11.17 -5.47
C GLY A 11 29.25 -11.71 -5.75
N ILE A 12 29.76 -11.45 -6.95
CA ILE A 12 31.18 -11.65 -7.28
C ILE A 12 31.98 -10.51 -6.65
N LEU A 13 32.94 -10.87 -5.79
CA LEU A 13 33.91 -9.93 -5.25
C LEU A 13 34.96 -9.63 -6.35
N LEU A 14 34.87 -8.48 -7.03
CA LEU A 14 35.91 -8.03 -7.96
C LEU A 14 36.91 -7.13 -7.23
N TYR A 15 38.12 -7.64 -7.02
CA TYR A 15 39.22 -6.89 -6.43
C TYR A 15 40.03 -6.21 -7.53
N ALA A 16 39.89 -4.89 -7.68
CA ALA A 16 40.77 -4.10 -8.53
C ALA A 16 41.05 -2.72 -7.87
N GLY A 17 42.27 -2.53 -7.36
CA GLY A 17 42.85 -1.19 -7.21
C GLY A 17 42.44 -0.33 -6.01
N GLY A 18 42.10 -0.90 -4.85
CA GLY A 18 42.06 -0.12 -3.59
C GLY A 18 40.82 0.75 -3.34
N ILE A 19 39.75 0.58 -4.13
CA ILE A 19 38.41 1.06 -3.80
C ILE A 19 37.52 -0.17 -3.68
N THR A 20 37.06 -0.50 -2.47
CA THR A 20 36.01 -1.50 -2.25
C THR A 20 34.70 -0.94 -2.81
N ARG A 21 34.47 -1.15 -4.10
CA ARG A 21 33.14 -0.97 -4.68
C ARG A 21 32.38 -2.26 -4.46
N PHE A 22 31.37 -2.22 -3.58
CA PHE A 22 30.38 -3.28 -3.53
C PHE A 22 29.68 -3.31 -4.89
N ALA A 23 29.95 -4.35 -5.68
CA ALA A 23 29.10 -4.65 -6.82
C ALA A 23 27.69 -4.86 -6.27
N THR A 24 26.72 -4.11 -6.80
CA THR A 24 25.33 -4.15 -6.39
C THR A 24 24.76 -5.54 -6.71
N ALA A 25 24.86 -6.46 -5.75
CA ALA A 25 24.23 -7.75 -5.84
C ALA A 25 22.72 -7.56 -5.63
N TYR A 26 21.91 -8.00 -6.59
CA TYR A 26 20.48 -8.20 -6.39
C TYR A 26 20.30 -9.33 -5.37
N GLY A 27 20.29 -8.97 -4.09
CA GLY A 27 20.08 -9.90 -2.99
C GLY A 27 18.62 -9.95 -2.58
N SER A 28 18.24 -11.06 -1.95
CA SER A 28 17.05 -11.10 -1.11
C SER A 28 17.48 -11.13 0.35
N VAL A 29 16.80 -10.35 1.19
CA VAL A 29 16.93 -10.38 2.65
C VAL A 29 15.66 -10.95 3.25
N TYR A 30 15.83 -11.84 4.22
CA TYR A 30 14.74 -12.54 4.89
C TYR A 30 14.77 -12.20 6.38
N PHE A 31 13.66 -11.66 6.89
CA PHE A 31 13.41 -11.45 8.30
C PHE A 31 12.36 -12.46 8.76
N ASP A 32 12.83 -13.61 9.26
CA ASP A 32 12.02 -14.72 9.76
C ASP A 32 12.24 -14.91 11.28
N ASP A 33 12.22 -13.80 12.04
CA ASP A 33 12.66 -13.77 13.43
C ASP A 33 11.64 -13.20 14.44
N GLY A 34 10.48 -12.70 13.99
CA GLY A 34 9.50 -12.02 14.83
C GLY A 34 10.02 -10.70 15.41
N GLY A 35 11.13 -10.19 14.88
CA GLY A 35 11.82 -9.00 15.36
C GLY A 35 11.29 -7.70 14.75
N ASN A 36 11.87 -6.58 15.21
CA ASN A 36 11.65 -5.25 14.63
C ASN A 36 12.88 -4.84 13.82
N HIS A 37 12.67 -4.39 12.59
CA HIS A 37 13.72 -4.00 11.65
C HIS A 37 13.50 -2.58 11.16
N ILE A 38 14.58 -1.80 11.03
CA ILE A 38 14.53 -0.44 10.47
C ILE A 38 15.32 -0.45 9.16
N ILE A 39 14.67 0.02 8.10
CA ILE A 39 15.26 0.24 6.78
C ILE A 39 15.40 1.76 6.63
N GLY A 40 16.56 2.29 7.04
CA GLY A 40 16.81 3.73 7.13
C GLY A 40 17.97 4.23 6.28
N ASP A 41 18.59 3.37 5.49
CA ASP A 41 19.68 3.73 4.60
C ASP A 41 19.61 2.98 3.26
N ALA A 42 20.59 3.23 2.40
CA ALA A 42 20.70 2.60 1.09
C ALA A 42 21.31 1.19 1.14
N ALA A 43 21.53 0.58 2.31
CA ALA A 43 22.10 -0.77 2.40
C ALA A 43 21.21 -1.83 1.73
N TYR A 44 19.91 -1.56 1.66
CA TYR A 44 18.91 -2.41 1.00
C TYR A 44 18.59 -1.96 -0.44
N GLN A 45 19.33 -0.99 -0.97
CA GLN A 45 19.09 -0.50 -2.32
C GLN A 45 19.22 -1.66 -3.32
N ASN A 46 18.26 -1.80 -4.23
CA ASN A 46 18.17 -2.90 -5.20
C ASN A 46 18.00 -4.31 -4.57
N THR A 47 17.63 -4.38 -3.29
CA THR A 47 17.37 -5.64 -2.57
C THR A 47 15.88 -5.88 -2.43
N ASN A 48 15.46 -7.15 -2.51
CA ASN A 48 14.12 -7.56 -2.13
C ASN A 48 14.13 -8.00 -0.66
N VAL A 49 13.24 -7.46 0.15
CA VAL A 49 13.15 -7.79 1.57
C VAL A 49 11.83 -8.52 1.82
N TYR A 50 11.89 -9.63 2.54
CA TYR A 50 10.71 -10.45 2.86
C TYR A 50 10.64 -10.68 4.37
N LEU A 51 9.46 -10.43 4.93
CA LEU A 51 9.14 -10.67 6.33
C LEU A 51 8.32 -11.95 6.42
N ASP A 52 8.81 -12.89 7.22
CA ASP A 52 8.13 -14.14 7.54
C ASP A 52 7.69 -15.01 6.32
N PRO A 53 8.39 -15.07 5.17
CA PRO A 53 7.88 -15.83 4.02
C PRO A 53 7.84 -17.35 4.27
N TYR A 54 8.57 -17.85 5.27
CA TYR A 54 8.64 -19.29 5.57
C TYR A 54 8.12 -19.63 6.96
N THR A 55 7.95 -18.66 7.84
CA THR A 55 7.61 -18.89 9.25
C THR A 55 6.50 -17.97 9.73
N ALA A 56 5.46 -18.53 10.34
CA ALA A 56 4.39 -17.74 10.95
C ALA A 56 4.76 -17.37 12.39
N ASN A 57 5.59 -16.34 12.56
CA ASN A 57 6.02 -15.88 13.88
C ASN A 57 4.86 -15.23 14.67
N ILE A 58 4.91 -15.35 16.01
CA ILE A 58 3.98 -14.73 16.96
C ILE A 58 4.81 -14.14 18.12
N PRO A 59 4.95 -12.80 18.23
CA PRO A 59 4.45 -11.80 17.27
C PRO A 59 5.10 -11.94 15.89
N GLY A 60 4.41 -11.50 14.84
CA GLY A 60 4.98 -11.46 13.49
C GLY A 60 6.10 -10.44 13.38
N THR A 61 6.96 -10.60 12.38
CA THR A 61 8.06 -9.68 12.11
C THR A 61 7.53 -8.30 11.70
N HIS A 62 8.20 -7.25 12.15
CA HIS A 62 7.88 -5.87 11.82
C HIS A 62 9.04 -5.18 11.12
N ALA A 63 8.78 -4.44 10.04
CA ALA A 63 9.76 -3.58 9.39
C ALA A 63 9.23 -2.15 9.21
N GLN A 64 10.07 -1.17 9.51
CA GLN A 64 9.78 0.24 9.30
C GLN A 64 10.72 0.81 8.23
N VAL A 65 10.15 1.40 7.18
CA VAL A 65 10.89 2.16 6.17
C VAL A 65 10.83 3.64 6.53
N ILE A 66 11.98 4.23 6.81
CA ILE A 66 12.11 5.64 7.18
C ILE A 66 12.87 6.41 6.10
N ASN A 67 12.98 7.74 6.27
CA ASN A 67 13.72 8.57 5.32
C ASN A 67 15.17 8.11 5.17
N GLY A 68 15.67 8.06 3.93
CA GLY A 68 16.96 7.47 3.58
C GLY A 68 16.92 5.97 3.25
N GLY A 69 15.88 5.25 3.70
CA GLY A 69 15.64 3.85 3.35
C GLY A 69 15.30 3.67 1.87
N VAL A 70 16.00 2.77 1.18
CA VAL A 70 15.70 2.42 -0.22
C VAL A 70 15.69 0.92 -0.38
N VAL A 71 14.61 0.36 -0.93
CA VAL A 71 14.49 -1.07 -1.27
C VAL A 71 13.93 -1.25 -2.67
N ASN A 72 14.21 -2.39 -3.29
CA ASN A 72 13.55 -2.72 -4.55
C ASN A 72 12.12 -3.20 -4.29
N TYR A 73 11.97 -4.20 -3.42
CA TYR A 73 10.71 -4.83 -3.09
C TYR A 73 10.60 -5.12 -1.61
N LEU A 74 9.39 -5.07 -1.06
CA LEU A 74 9.15 -5.39 0.34
C LEU A 74 7.87 -6.24 0.49
N GLY A 75 8.01 -7.47 0.95
CA GLY A 75 6.89 -8.41 1.14
C GLY A 75 6.67 -8.73 2.60
N ALA A 76 5.43 -8.64 3.08
CA ALA A 76 4.99 -9.17 4.36
C ALA A 76 4.10 -10.39 4.16
N ALA A 77 4.40 -11.46 4.91
CA ALA A 77 3.60 -12.67 4.95
C ALA A 77 3.11 -12.95 6.37
N ASN A 78 2.16 -13.88 6.49
CA ASN A 78 1.66 -14.38 7.77
C ASN A 78 1.12 -13.28 8.68
N ASN A 79 1.73 -13.01 9.83
CA ASN A 79 1.29 -12.00 10.79
C ASN A 79 2.20 -10.76 10.81
N SER A 80 3.02 -10.59 9.76
CA SER A 80 4.00 -9.50 9.69
C SER A 80 3.36 -8.13 9.49
N THR A 81 4.10 -7.08 9.87
CA THR A 81 3.68 -5.69 9.65
C THR A 81 4.78 -4.89 8.95
N ILE A 82 4.40 -4.03 8.02
CA ILE A 82 5.29 -3.03 7.45
C ILE A 82 4.70 -1.64 7.68
N GLU A 83 5.53 -0.70 8.12
CA GLU A 83 5.21 0.72 8.18
C GLU A 83 6.15 1.52 7.27
N VAL A 84 5.59 2.42 6.45
CA VAL A 84 6.32 3.27 5.50
C VAL A 84 6.09 4.72 5.86
N ASP A 85 7.05 5.34 6.53
CA ASP A 85 7.01 6.76 6.92
C ASP A 85 7.79 7.66 5.97
N GLY A 86 8.65 7.08 5.14
CA GLY A 86 9.47 7.79 4.17
C GLY A 86 10.22 6.83 3.25
N GLY A 87 11.32 7.30 2.65
CA GLY A 87 12.17 6.48 1.80
C GLY A 87 11.54 6.15 0.44
N ALA A 88 12.11 5.15 -0.23
CA ALA A 88 11.68 4.70 -1.56
C ALA A 88 11.60 3.17 -1.65
N ILE A 89 10.45 2.67 -2.12
CA ILE A 89 10.20 1.27 -2.47
C ILE A 89 9.97 1.21 -3.98
N ASN A 90 11.01 0.88 -4.74
CA ASN A 90 11.06 1.15 -6.18
C ASN A 90 10.03 0.33 -6.98
N TYR A 91 10.01 -0.99 -6.80
CA TYR A 91 9.11 -1.88 -7.53
C TYR A 91 7.75 -1.97 -6.83
N GLY A 92 7.75 -2.25 -5.53
CA GLY A 92 6.53 -2.22 -4.76
C GLY A 92 6.57 -3.00 -3.45
N ILE A 93 5.41 -3.05 -2.81
CA ILE A 93 5.19 -3.63 -1.50
C ILE A 93 3.96 -4.54 -1.53
N GLN A 94 4.04 -5.69 -0.88
CA GLN A 94 2.97 -6.70 -0.87
C GLN A 94 2.67 -7.17 0.55
N ALA A 95 1.40 -7.21 0.91
CA ALA A 95 0.91 -7.91 2.08
C ALA A 95 0.16 -9.18 1.66
N SER A 96 0.45 -10.28 2.33
CA SER A 96 -0.22 -11.57 2.15
C SER A 96 -0.43 -12.29 3.48
N GLY A 97 -1.47 -13.12 3.59
CA GLY A 97 -1.91 -13.67 4.87
C GLY A 97 -2.45 -12.57 5.78
N ASN A 98 -2.49 -12.80 7.09
CA ASN A 98 -2.96 -11.82 8.10
C ASN A 98 -2.01 -10.62 8.31
N SER A 99 -1.20 -10.27 7.29
CA SER A 99 -0.21 -9.21 7.40
C SER A 99 -0.82 -7.85 7.14
N LYS A 100 -0.13 -6.82 7.61
CA LYS A 100 -0.58 -5.44 7.52
C LYS A 100 0.50 -4.54 6.95
N ILE A 101 0.11 -3.64 6.06
CA ILE A 101 0.95 -2.52 5.62
C ILE A 101 0.28 -1.20 6.00
N VAL A 102 1.07 -0.25 6.49
CA VAL A 102 0.65 1.14 6.66
C VAL A 102 1.62 2.05 5.90
N VAL A 103 1.09 2.88 5.00
CA VAL A 103 1.87 3.87 4.24
C VAL A 103 1.47 5.27 4.69
N ASN A 104 2.34 5.93 5.45
CA ASN A 104 2.18 7.30 5.91
C ASN A 104 2.92 8.31 5.01
N GLY A 105 3.96 7.87 4.29
CA GLY A 105 4.78 8.71 3.43
C GLY A 105 5.65 7.93 2.45
N GLY A 106 6.65 8.60 1.88
CA GLY A 106 7.61 8.02 0.94
C GLY A 106 7.11 7.87 -0.49
N THR A 107 7.93 7.22 -1.32
CA THR A 107 7.58 6.85 -2.70
C THR A 107 7.48 5.33 -2.82
N VAL A 108 6.35 4.85 -3.31
CA VAL A 108 6.09 3.42 -3.51
C VAL A 108 5.69 3.21 -4.96
N GLY A 109 6.30 2.24 -5.63
CA GLY A 109 5.83 1.81 -6.95
C GLY A 109 4.43 1.23 -6.84
N ARG A 110 4.34 -0.08 -6.67
CA ARG A 110 3.05 -0.77 -6.58
C ARG A 110 2.74 -1.23 -5.16
N ILE A 111 1.48 -1.16 -4.79
CA ILE A 111 0.94 -1.76 -3.57
C ILE A 111 0.10 -2.97 -3.97
N TRP A 112 0.29 -4.08 -3.25
CA TRP A 112 -0.54 -5.27 -3.34
C TRP A 112 -1.10 -5.65 -1.97
N ALA A 113 -2.42 -5.53 -1.82
CA ALA A 113 -3.19 -6.14 -0.74
C ALA A 113 -3.71 -7.49 -1.25
N ASP A 114 -2.99 -8.58 -0.99
CA ASP A 114 -3.39 -9.94 -1.38
C ASP A 114 -4.25 -10.63 -0.30
N ILE A 115 -4.48 -11.93 -0.48
CA ILE A 115 -5.31 -12.81 0.34
C ILE A 115 -5.10 -12.58 1.85
N HIS A 116 -6.21 -12.32 2.55
CA HIS A 116 -6.34 -12.08 4.00
C HIS A 116 -5.58 -10.87 4.56
N SER A 117 -5.08 -9.98 3.71
CA SER A 117 -4.24 -8.87 4.13
C SER A 117 -4.98 -7.53 4.21
N LEU A 118 -4.37 -6.58 4.92
CA LEU A 118 -4.84 -5.21 5.03
C LEU A 118 -3.72 -4.23 4.67
N VAL A 119 -3.98 -3.32 3.75
CA VAL A 119 -3.11 -2.19 3.45
C VAL A 119 -3.84 -0.87 3.72
N ALA A 120 -3.26 0.00 4.51
CA ALA A 120 -3.77 1.35 4.75
C ALA A 120 -2.82 2.39 4.13
N VAL A 121 -3.34 3.25 3.26
CA VAL A 121 -2.60 4.33 2.60
C VAL A 121 -3.11 5.66 3.16
N ASN A 122 -2.30 6.28 4.02
CA ASN A 122 -2.58 7.56 4.68
C ASN A 122 -1.86 8.74 4.00
N GLY A 123 -0.84 8.47 3.19
CA GLY A 123 -0.01 9.48 2.54
C GLY A 123 0.98 8.87 1.55
N GLY A 124 1.90 9.70 1.04
CA GLY A 124 2.97 9.29 0.12
C GLY A 124 2.68 9.51 -1.36
N SER A 125 3.58 9.03 -2.19
CA SER A 125 3.53 9.05 -3.66
C SER A 125 3.52 7.62 -4.18
N ILE A 126 2.38 7.17 -4.69
CA ILE A 126 2.12 5.78 -5.07
C ILE A 126 1.83 5.71 -6.58
N ASP A 127 2.45 4.78 -7.28
CA ASP A 127 2.12 4.57 -8.70
C ASP A 127 0.77 3.82 -8.84
N THR A 128 0.66 2.61 -8.30
CA THR A 128 -0.55 1.77 -8.44
C THR A 128 -0.93 1.08 -7.14
N VAL A 129 -2.23 0.98 -6.83
CA VAL A 129 -2.75 0.17 -5.71
C VAL A 129 -3.59 -0.99 -6.24
N ASN A 130 -3.27 -2.20 -5.80
CA ASN A 130 -4.00 -3.42 -6.17
C ASN A 130 -4.56 -4.08 -4.90
N ALA A 131 -5.82 -4.48 -4.94
CA ALA A 131 -6.43 -5.41 -4.01
C ALA A 131 -6.83 -6.68 -4.75
N CYS A 132 -6.38 -7.84 -4.27
CA CYS A 132 -6.61 -9.14 -4.88
C CYS A 132 -6.90 -10.19 -3.81
N GLY A 133 -7.57 -11.28 -4.18
CA GLY A 133 -8.09 -12.22 -3.19
C GLY A 133 -9.10 -11.48 -2.30
N ASN A 134 -9.24 -11.87 -1.04
CA ASN A 134 -10.01 -11.10 -0.06
C ASN A 134 -9.16 -10.03 0.66
N GLY A 135 -8.10 -9.54 0.00
CA GLY A 135 -7.30 -8.42 0.47
C GLY A 135 -8.05 -7.10 0.43
N ILE A 136 -7.75 -6.23 1.40
CA ILE A 136 -8.40 -4.93 1.56
C ILE A 136 -7.34 -3.83 1.49
N ALA A 137 -7.56 -2.84 0.62
CA ALA A 137 -6.81 -1.59 0.62
C ALA A 137 -7.72 -0.43 1.07
N GLU A 138 -7.35 0.26 2.14
CA GLU A 138 -7.98 1.50 2.60
C GLU A 138 -7.15 2.69 2.14
N ILE A 139 -7.73 3.56 1.31
CA ILE A 139 -7.03 4.74 0.77
C ILE A 139 -7.65 5.98 1.38
N ARG A 140 -6.88 6.64 2.24
CA ARG A 140 -7.24 7.84 3.01
C ARG A 140 -6.41 9.05 2.62
N GLY A 141 -5.32 8.88 1.88
CA GLY A 141 -4.47 9.97 1.46
C GLY A 141 -3.40 9.59 0.46
N GLY A 142 -2.51 10.54 0.19
CA GLY A 142 -1.40 10.41 -0.76
C GLY A 142 -1.79 10.70 -2.20
N ALA A 143 -0.78 10.73 -3.08
CA ALA A 143 -0.95 10.89 -4.52
C ALA A 143 -0.87 9.53 -5.21
N ILE A 144 -1.91 9.14 -5.95
CA ILE A 144 -1.94 7.92 -6.77
C ILE A 144 -1.87 8.33 -8.24
N PHE A 145 -0.81 7.95 -8.94
CA PHE A 145 -0.52 8.47 -10.27
C PHE A 145 -1.14 7.66 -11.42
N SER A 146 -1.11 6.33 -11.32
CA SER A 146 -1.55 5.47 -12.42
C SER A 146 -2.97 4.96 -12.19
N ALA A 147 -3.14 4.01 -11.27
CA ALA A 147 -4.41 3.32 -11.16
C ALA A 147 -4.69 2.64 -9.81
N ILE A 148 -5.96 2.31 -9.61
CA ILE A 148 -6.46 1.46 -8.52
C ILE A 148 -7.21 0.24 -9.08
N HIS A 149 -6.84 -0.96 -8.62
CA HIS A 149 -7.27 -2.23 -9.21
C HIS A 149 -7.87 -3.13 -8.12
N ALA A 150 -9.11 -3.59 -8.28
CA ALA A 150 -9.71 -4.56 -7.36
C ALA A 150 -10.09 -5.86 -8.10
N TRP A 151 -9.43 -6.98 -7.80
CA TRP A 151 -9.53 -8.26 -8.51
C TRP A 151 -9.89 -9.41 -7.54
N ASN A 152 -10.46 -10.51 -8.03
CA ASN A 152 -10.64 -11.78 -7.28
C ASN A 152 -11.16 -11.63 -5.83
N SER A 153 -12.31 -10.99 -5.61
CA SER A 153 -12.89 -10.61 -4.28
C SER A 153 -12.26 -9.42 -3.56
N GLY A 154 -11.23 -8.80 -4.15
CA GLY A 154 -10.45 -7.74 -3.51
C GLY A 154 -11.27 -6.47 -3.34
N LYS A 155 -11.01 -5.74 -2.26
CA LYS A 155 -11.74 -4.52 -1.92
C LYS A 155 -10.81 -3.33 -1.80
N ILE A 156 -11.17 -2.24 -2.47
CA ILE A 156 -10.57 -0.93 -2.23
C ILE A 156 -11.63 0.00 -1.65
N CYS A 157 -11.33 0.59 -0.50
CA CYS A 157 -12.17 1.54 0.20
C CYS A 157 -11.56 2.93 0.07
N LEU A 158 -12.26 3.87 -0.56
CA LEU A 158 -11.82 5.25 -0.74
C LEU A 158 -12.46 6.12 0.34
N TYR A 159 -11.64 6.80 1.14
CA TYR A 159 -12.10 7.72 2.17
C TYR A 159 -11.82 9.16 1.74
N GLY A 160 -12.87 9.98 1.71
CA GLY A 160 -12.78 11.36 1.27
C GLY A 160 -14.13 11.93 0.83
N ALA A 161 -14.09 12.95 -0.03
CA ALA A 161 -15.26 13.68 -0.50
C ALA A 161 -15.16 14.07 -1.98
N ASN A 162 -16.29 14.51 -2.54
CA ASN A 162 -16.42 15.04 -3.90
C ASN A 162 -15.94 14.05 -4.97
N PHE A 163 -16.16 12.76 -4.76
CA PHE A 163 -15.78 11.76 -5.75
C PHE A 163 -16.69 11.83 -6.96
N SER A 164 -16.11 11.71 -8.17
CA SER A 164 -16.89 11.69 -9.41
C SER A 164 -16.24 10.80 -10.46
N ILE A 165 -17.07 10.24 -11.36
CA ILE A 165 -16.62 9.51 -12.55
C ILE A 165 -17.32 10.12 -13.76
N GLY A 166 -16.56 10.61 -14.74
CA GLY A 166 -17.12 11.24 -15.93
C GLY A 166 -18.00 12.46 -15.61
N GLY A 167 -17.73 13.16 -14.51
CA GLY A 167 -18.53 14.30 -14.03
C GLY A 167 -19.79 13.91 -13.25
N VAL A 168 -20.09 12.63 -13.08
CA VAL A 168 -21.18 12.14 -12.22
C VAL A 168 -20.68 12.01 -10.80
N GLU A 169 -21.26 12.76 -9.88
CA GLU A 169 -20.94 12.71 -8.45
C GLU A 169 -21.35 11.35 -7.83
N LEU A 170 -20.49 10.81 -6.98
CA LEU A 170 -20.70 9.54 -6.29
C LEU A 170 -21.22 9.77 -4.86
N ASN A 171 -22.15 8.92 -4.44
CA ASN A 171 -22.62 8.87 -3.06
C ASN A 171 -21.78 7.90 -2.22
N TYR A 172 -21.86 8.08 -0.91
CA TYR A 172 -21.26 7.14 0.03
C TYR A 172 -21.92 5.75 -0.07
N GLY A 173 -21.07 4.72 -0.16
CA GLY A 173 -21.47 3.34 -0.43
C GLY A 173 -21.51 2.98 -1.91
N ASP A 174 -21.32 3.95 -2.81
CA ASP A 174 -21.34 3.66 -4.25
C ASP A 174 -20.17 2.75 -4.65
N SER A 175 -20.52 1.72 -5.40
CA SER A 175 -19.57 0.88 -6.11
C SER A 175 -19.20 1.54 -7.45
N LEU A 176 -17.90 1.67 -7.71
CA LEU A 176 -17.41 2.24 -8.98
C LEU A 176 -17.82 1.38 -10.19
N ARG A 177 -18.22 0.12 -9.98
CA ARG A 177 -18.74 -0.78 -11.02
C ARG A 177 -19.99 -0.22 -11.70
N LEU A 178 -20.79 0.58 -10.99
CA LEU A 178 -22.02 1.17 -11.52
C LEU A 178 -21.75 2.32 -12.51
N TYR A 179 -20.53 2.87 -12.49
CA TYR A 179 -20.14 4.07 -13.24
C TYR A 179 -19.05 3.78 -14.28
N GLY A 180 -18.40 2.62 -14.21
CA GLY A 180 -17.38 2.22 -15.15
C GLY A 180 -17.92 1.87 -16.54
N VAL A 181 -17.11 2.11 -17.56
CA VAL A 181 -17.34 1.67 -18.94
C VAL A 181 -16.48 0.46 -19.25
N ILE A 182 -16.91 -0.38 -20.19
CA ILE A 182 -16.08 -1.48 -20.68
C ILE A 182 -14.89 -0.89 -21.43
N GLY A 183 -13.67 -1.19 -20.98
CA GLY A 183 -12.47 -0.61 -21.62
C GLY A 183 -11.13 -0.82 -20.92
N GLY A 184 -11.02 -1.77 -19.99
CA GLY A 184 -9.76 -2.04 -19.30
C GLY A 184 -8.69 -2.73 -20.17
N PRO A 185 -7.42 -2.74 -19.73
CA PRO A 185 -6.32 -3.39 -20.45
C PRO A 185 -6.51 -4.91 -20.58
N ASN A 186 -7.28 -5.51 -19.67
CA ASN A 186 -7.69 -6.91 -19.78
C ASN A 186 -9.15 -7.00 -20.26
N TYR A 187 -9.42 -7.92 -21.18
CA TYR A 187 -10.78 -8.24 -21.60
C TYR A 187 -11.67 -8.53 -20.40
N GLY A 188 -12.86 -7.94 -20.36
CA GLY A 188 -13.79 -8.12 -19.26
C GLY A 188 -13.45 -7.29 -18.03
N GLN A 189 -13.02 -6.05 -18.20
CA GLN A 189 -12.89 -5.07 -17.12
C GLN A 189 -13.72 -3.82 -17.39
N LEU A 190 -14.34 -3.30 -16.33
CA LEU A 190 -14.87 -1.95 -16.26
C LEU A 190 -13.75 -1.01 -15.84
N THR A 191 -13.73 0.17 -16.44
CA THR A 191 -12.76 1.23 -16.15
C THR A 191 -13.40 2.61 -16.24
N GLY A 192 -12.69 3.60 -15.73
CA GLY A 192 -13.03 5.01 -15.81
C GLY A 192 -11.95 5.82 -15.11
N THR A 193 -12.08 7.15 -15.15
CA THR A 193 -11.27 8.03 -14.32
C THR A 193 -12.09 8.46 -13.12
N ILE A 194 -11.60 8.16 -11.93
CA ILE A 194 -12.18 8.68 -10.70
C ILE A 194 -11.41 9.93 -10.28
N THR A 195 -12.16 10.99 -9.98
CA THR A 195 -11.62 12.20 -9.37
C THR A 195 -12.21 12.39 -7.98
N GLY A 196 -11.53 13.11 -7.09
CA GLY A 196 -12.07 13.50 -5.79
C GLY A 196 -11.00 14.06 -4.87
N THR A 197 -11.33 14.22 -3.60
CA THR A 197 -10.40 14.64 -2.55
C THR A 197 -10.37 13.57 -1.47
N LEU A 198 -9.19 13.01 -1.18
CA LEU A 198 -9.01 12.02 -0.11
C LEU A 198 -9.06 12.70 1.27
N LEU A 199 -9.18 11.90 2.33
CA LEU A 199 -9.32 12.37 3.72
C LEU A 199 -8.15 13.27 4.20
N ASP A 200 -6.94 13.08 3.68
CA ASP A 200 -5.79 13.96 3.96
C ASP A 200 -5.80 15.29 3.17
N GLY A 201 -6.79 15.50 2.30
CA GLY A 201 -6.92 16.66 1.42
C GLY A 201 -6.20 16.50 0.06
N SER A 202 -5.54 15.38 -0.21
CA SER A 202 -4.90 15.13 -1.50
C SER A 202 -5.95 14.92 -2.61
N VAL A 203 -5.58 15.26 -3.84
CA VAL A 203 -6.44 15.04 -5.00
C VAL A 203 -6.27 13.61 -5.50
N LEU A 204 -7.37 12.87 -5.60
CA LEU A 204 -7.43 11.64 -6.37
C LEU A 204 -7.80 12.00 -7.80
N ASN A 205 -6.99 11.55 -8.76
CA ASN A 205 -7.29 11.64 -10.19
C ASN A 205 -6.55 10.53 -10.92
N CYS A 206 -7.13 9.34 -10.92
CA CYS A 206 -6.48 8.16 -11.50
C CYS A 206 -7.49 7.26 -12.20
N GLN A 207 -6.98 6.30 -12.97
CA GLN A 207 -7.83 5.27 -13.53
C GLN A 207 -8.24 4.26 -12.46
N PHE A 208 -9.40 3.64 -12.64
CA PHE A 208 -9.78 2.47 -11.85
C PHE A 208 -10.06 1.28 -12.75
N PHE A 209 -9.90 0.08 -12.20
CA PHE A 209 -10.17 -1.17 -12.90
C PHE A 209 -10.85 -2.18 -11.97
N VAL A 210 -12.01 -2.67 -12.40
CA VAL A 210 -12.78 -3.72 -11.72
C VAL A 210 -13.26 -4.77 -12.73
N PRO A 211 -13.27 -6.07 -12.40
CA PRO A 211 -13.76 -7.13 -13.28
C PRO A 211 -15.18 -6.87 -13.78
N LEU A 212 -15.48 -7.11 -15.05
CA LEU A 212 -16.82 -6.99 -15.62
C LEU A 212 -17.75 -8.02 -15.01
N SER A 213 -17.35 -9.29 -15.01
CA SER A 213 -17.99 -10.34 -14.23
C SER A 213 -17.51 -10.26 -12.79
N ASN A 214 -18.43 -10.39 -11.83
CA ASN A 214 -18.08 -10.30 -10.40
C ASN A 214 -18.58 -11.47 -9.56
N PRO A 215 -18.31 -12.72 -9.97
CA PRO A 215 -18.70 -13.87 -9.15
C PRO A 215 -18.06 -13.79 -7.75
N ASP A 216 -16.86 -13.21 -7.66
CA ASP A 216 -16.07 -13.20 -6.43
C ASP A 216 -16.28 -11.94 -5.58
N GLY A 217 -17.00 -10.93 -6.09
CA GLY A 217 -17.30 -9.73 -5.32
C GLY A 217 -16.17 -8.69 -5.25
N ALA A 218 -15.21 -8.68 -6.17
CA ALA A 218 -14.21 -7.61 -6.27
C ALA A 218 -14.87 -6.23 -6.49
N ASP A 219 -14.43 -5.21 -5.75
CA ASP A 219 -15.07 -3.91 -5.78
C ASP A 219 -14.18 -2.76 -5.30
N ILE A 220 -14.54 -1.55 -5.72
CA ILE A 220 -14.00 -0.29 -5.22
C ILE A 220 -15.19 0.52 -4.74
N ILE A 221 -15.15 0.96 -3.49
CA ILE A 221 -16.31 1.56 -2.81
C ILE A 221 -15.90 2.91 -2.19
N VAL A 222 -16.77 3.90 -2.34
CA VAL A 222 -16.62 5.20 -1.69
C VAL A 222 -17.16 5.12 -0.26
N ILE A 223 -16.35 5.50 0.73
CA ILE A 223 -16.70 5.42 2.16
C ILE A 223 -16.71 6.85 2.74
N PRO A 224 -17.72 7.20 3.56
CA PRO A 224 -17.77 8.52 4.18
C PRO A 224 -16.61 8.73 5.14
N GLU A 225 -16.27 9.99 5.35
CA GLU A 225 -15.51 10.36 6.54
C GLU A 225 -16.27 9.88 7.78
N PRO A 226 -15.59 9.27 8.78
CA PRO A 226 -16.22 9.00 10.05
C PRO A 226 -16.78 10.30 10.62
N VAL A 227 -18.10 10.38 10.76
CA VAL A 227 -18.85 11.55 11.25
C VAL A 227 -18.37 12.03 12.64
N ALA A 228 -17.58 11.20 13.33
CA ALA A 228 -16.88 11.54 14.56
C ALA A 228 -16.03 12.82 14.44
N SER A 229 -15.42 13.10 13.29
CA SER A 229 -14.62 14.31 13.07
C SER A 229 -15.46 15.59 13.15
N VAL A 230 -16.68 15.55 12.58
CA VAL A 230 -17.63 16.69 12.58
C VAL A 230 -18.18 16.93 13.99
N LEU A 231 -18.47 15.85 14.72
CA LEU A 231 -18.96 15.94 16.11
C LEU A 231 -17.90 16.53 17.05
N MET A 232 -16.61 16.27 16.84
CA MET A 232 -15.54 16.81 17.68
C MET A 232 -15.37 18.32 17.50
N VAL A 233 -15.43 18.82 16.26
CA VAL A 233 -15.37 20.26 15.97
C VAL A 233 -16.62 20.98 16.50
N ALA A 234 -17.81 20.40 16.32
CA ALA A 234 -19.04 20.93 16.89
C ALA A 234 -19.00 20.95 18.44
N GLY A 235 -18.46 19.90 19.06
CA GLY A 235 -18.26 19.84 20.52
C GLY A 235 -17.31 20.93 21.04
N ILE A 236 -16.19 21.16 20.36
CA ILE A 236 -15.23 22.21 20.74
C ILE A 236 -15.83 23.62 20.57
N LEU A 237 -16.60 23.87 19.51
CA LEU A 237 -17.28 25.15 19.27
C LEU A 237 -18.37 25.42 20.33
N LEU A 238 -19.13 24.40 20.73
CA LEU A 238 -20.13 24.52 21.79
C LEU A 238 -19.49 24.78 23.17
N LEU A 239 -18.29 24.23 23.42
CA LEU A 239 -17.54 24.47 24.67
C LEU A 239 -16.91 25.88 24.72
N ARG A 240 -16.55 26.48 23.58
CA ARG A 240 -16.00 27.86 23.54
C ARG A 240 -17.01 28.96 23.81
N ARG A 241 -18.33 28.70 23.66
CA ARG A 241 -19.37 29.73 23.85
C ARG A 241 -19.79 29.93 25.33
N LYS A 242 -19.17 29.21 26.27
CA LYS A 242 -19.47 29.27 27.72
C LYS A 242 -18.40 29.95 28.58
N ARG A 243 -17.52 30.77 28.00
CA ARG A 243 -16.63 31.65 28.76
C ARG A 243 -16.91 33.11 28.42
#